data_AF-A0A2N3AWM5-F1
#
_entry.id   AF-A0A2N3AWM5-F1
#
_cell.length_a   1.000
_cell.length_b   1.000
_cell.length_c   1.000
_cell.angle_alpha   90.00
_cell.angle_beta   90.00
_cell.angle_gamma   90.00
#
_symmetry.space_group_name_H-M   'P 1'
#
loop_
_entity.id
_entity.type
_entity.pdbx_description
1 polymer ?
#
loop_
_entity_poly.entity_id
_entity_poly.type
_entity_poly.pdbx_seq_one_letter_code
_entity_poly.pdbx_strand_id
1 'polypeptide(L)' 'PAGRFAEPSEIAGAAVFLSSDAAAYCHGGVVTVDGGWLAR' A
#
# COMPACT_ATOMS: atom_id res chain seq x y z
N PRO A 1 -10.20 10.06 -6.03
CA PRO A 1 -9.77 9.49 -4.72
C PRO A 1 -10.95 8.81 -4.04
N ALA A 2 -10.69 7.78 -3.23
CA ALA A 2 -11.68 6.85 -2.69
C ALA A 2 -12.80 7.52 -1.86
N GLY A 3 -12.56 8.72 -1.33
CA GLY A 3 -13.60 9.54 -0.68
C GLY A 3 -14.07 8.99 0.67
N ARG A 4 -13.36 8.01 1.23
CA ARG A 4 -13.60 7.38 2.53
C ARG A 4 -12.28 6.91 3.13
N PHE A 5 -12.29 6.56 4.41
CA PHE A 5 -11.19 5.81 5.01
C PHE A 5 -11.16 4.38 4.47
N ALA A 6 -9.94 3.82 4.45
CA ALA A 6 -9.72 2.42 4.13
C ALA A 6 -10.05 1.53 5.33
N GLU A 7 -10.60 0.35 5.05
CA GLU A 7 -10.67 -0.73 6.01
C GLU A 7 -9.29 -1.39 6.18
N PRO A 8 -8.97 -1.99 7.33
CA PRO A 8 -7.67 -2.63 7.56
C PRO A 8 -7.32 -3.70 6.51
N SER A 9 -8.31 -4.43 6.00
CA SER A 9 -8.13 -5.46 4.97
C SER A 9 -7.65 -4.88 3.63
N GLU A 10 -7.94 -3.62 3.34
CA GLU A 10 -7.52 -2.93 2.12
C GLU A 10 -6.04 -2.52 2.17
N ILE A 11 -5.43 -2.47 3.36
CA ILE A 11 -4.00 -2.17 3.57
C ILE A 11 -3.18 -3.45 3.76
N ALA A 12 -3.77 -4.49 4.36
CA ALA A 12 -3.09 -5.73 4.71
C ALA A 12 -2.36 -6.39 3.53
N GLY A 13 -2.93 -6.34 2.32
CA GLY A 13 -2.30 -6.90 1.13
C GLY A 13 -0.94 -6.25 0.79
N ALA A 14 -0.80 -4.94 0.99
CA ALA A 14 0.47 -4.25 0.77
C ALA A 14 1.53 -4.65 1.82
N ALA A 15 1.12 -4.85 3.08
CA ALA A 15 2.01 -5.33 4.12
C ALA A 15 2.49 -6.77 3.82
N VAL A 16 1.59 -7.65 3.39
CA VAL A 16 1.93 -9.03 2.98
C VAL A 16 2.88 -9.01 1.78
N PHE A 17 2.60 -8.20 0.75
CA PHE A 17 3.48 -8.04 -0.41
C PHE A 17 4.90 -7.64 0.02
N LEU A 18 5.03 -6.57 0.81
CA LEU A 18 6.34 -6.07 1.27
C LEU A 18 7.09 -7.05 2.18
N SER A 19 6.36 -7.97 2.84
CA SER A 19 6.95 -8.99 3.72
C SER A 19 7.25 -10.31 2.98
N SER A 20 7.00 -10.39 1.68
CA SER A 20 7.12 -11.60 0.88
C SER A 20 8.29 -11.53 -0.11
N ASP A 21 8.67 -12.68 -0.67
CA ASP A 21 9.68 -12.78 -1.74
C ASP A 21 9.29 -11.99 -3.01
N ALA A 22 8.00 -11.68 -3.19
CA ALA A 22 7.54 -10.88 -4.32
C ALA A 22 8.10 -9.44 -4.28
N ALA A 23 8.51 -8.95 -3.10
CA ALA A 23 9.14 -7.65 -2.91
C ALA A 23 10.67 -7.73 -2.79
N ALA A 24 11.30 -8.87 -3.17
CA ALA A 24 12.73 -9.12 -2.94
C ALA A 24 13.69 -8.09 -3.57
N TYR A 25 13.22 -7.30 -4.54
CA TYR A 25 14.00 -6.22 -5.16
C TYR A 25 13.44 -4.82 -4.88
N CYS A 26 12.45 -4.70 -3.99
CA CYS A 26 11.85 -3.44 -3.60
C CYS A 26 12.50 -2.94 -2.30
N HIS A 27 13.49 -2.05 -2.44
CA HIS A 27 14.21 -1.48 -1.29
C HIS A 27 14.20 0.05 -1.32
N GLY A 28 14.18 0.67 -0.14
CA GLY A 28 14.30 2.12 0.03
C GLY A 28 13.12 2.97 -0.47
N GLY A 29 12.10 2.35 -1.06
CA GLY A 29 10.90 3.01 -1.55
C GLY A 29 9.74 3.02 -0.54
N VAL A 30 8.77 3.90 -0.77
CA VAL A 30 7.53 3.97 0.00
C VAL A 30 6.37 3.52 -0.90
N VAL A 31 5.62 2.51 -0.47
CA VAL A 31 4.37 2.09 -1.13
C VAL A 31 3.21 2.80 -0.47
N THR A 32 2.59 3.74 -1.18
CA THR A 32 1.45 4.51 -0.67
C THR A 32 0.14 3.76 -0.94
N VAL A 33 -0.66 3.57 0.12
CA VAL A 33 -2.03 3.03 0.04
C VAL A 33 -2.97 4.02 0.73
N ASP A 34 -3.40 5.04 0.00
CA ASP A 34 -4.12 6.21 0.55
C ASP A 34 -5.45 6.51 -0.15
N GLY A 35 -5.91 5.62 -1.03
CA GLY A 35 -7.10 5.85 -1.84
C GLY A 35 -6.94 7.00 -2.84
N GLY A 36 -5.72 7.36 -3.24
CA GLY A 36 -5.44 8.46 -4.16
C GLY A 36 -5.47 9.84 -3.50
N TRP A 37 -5.19 9.92 -2.20
CA TRP A 37 -5.14 11.20 -1.47
C TRP A 37 -4.01 12.09 -1.98
N LEU A 38 -2.80 11.55 -2.14
CA LEU A 38 -1.62 12.26 -2.62
C LEU A 38 -1.64 12.56 -4.12
N ALA A 39 -2.49 11.87 -4.89
CA ALA A 39 -2.65 12.08 -6.33
C ALA A 39 -3.65 13.21 -6.68
N ARG A 40 -4.10 13.98 -5.68
CA ARG A 40 -4.96 15.16 -5.86
C ARG A 40 -4.18 16.39 -6.28
#